data_AF-A0A1D9GYD7-F1
#
_entry.id   AF-A0A1D9GYD7-F1
#
_cell.length_a   1.000
_cell.length_b   1.000
_cell.length_c   1.000
_cell.angle_alpha   90.00
_cell.angle_beta   90.00
_cell.angle_gamma   90.00
#
_symmetry.space_group_name_H-M   'P 1'
#
loop_
_entity.id
_entity.type
_entity.pdbx_description
1 polymer ?
#
loop_
_entity_poly.entity_id
_entity_poly.type
_entity_poly.pdbx_seq_one_letter_code
_entity_poly.pdbx_strand_id
1 'polypeptide(L)' 'MAPQQVEAERPRNTKLWMTQHMPGGTYQVMTDQPAFSAEIDLDQAHAGSRSFRKLCSEFRREALRLPA' A
#
# COMPACT_ATOMS: atom_id res chain seq x y z
N MET A 1 21.37 -0.67 12.35
CA MET A 1 20.38 0.43 12.39
C MET A 1 19.23 -0.03 13.27
N ALA A 2 18.87 0.72 14.32
CA ALA A 2 17.75 0.36 15.18
C ALA A 2 16.43 0.46 14.38
N PRO A 3 15.46 -0.44 14.59
CA PRO A 3 14.16 -0.34 13.94
C PRO A 3 13.51 0.99 14.34
N GLN A 4 13.18 1.81 13.35
CA GLN A 4 12.41 3.03 13.59
C GLN A 4 11.02 2.60 14.07
N GLN A 5 10.67 2.94 15.32
CA GLN A 5 9.31 2.76 15.83
C GLN A 5 8.38 3.72 15.09
N VAL A 6 7.75 3.23 14.02
CA VAL A 6 6.72 3.96 13.29
C VAL A 6 5.40 3.80 14.04
N GLU A 7 4.90 4.90 14.59
CA GLU A 7 3.58 4.97 15.25
C GLU A 7 2.48 4.64 14.24
N ALA A 8 1.88 3.46 14.36
CA ALA A 8 0.97 2.92 13.35
C ALA A 8 -0.33 3.75 13.20
N GLU A 9 -0.81 4.31 14.31
CA GLU A 9 -2.13 4.96 14.43
C GLU A 9 -2.12 6.47 14.15
N ARG A 10 -0.95 7.10 13.95
CA ARG A 10 -0.92 8.51 13.57
C ARG A 10 -1.51 8.70 12.16
N PRO A 11 -2.38 9.71 11.94
CA PRO A 11 -2.80 10.09 10.61
C PRO A 11 -1.58 10.38 9.74
N ARG A 12 -1.31 9.49 8.79
CA ARG A 12 -0.25 9.65 7.81
C ARG A 12 -0.90 10.26 6.57
N ASN A 13 -0.57 11.52 6.28
CA ASN A 13 -0.95 12.13 5.01
C ASN A 13 -0.06 11.54 3.92
N THR A 14 -0.48 10.42 3.35
CA THR A 14 0.29 9.67 2.34
C THR A 14 0.71 10.56 1.18
N LYS A 15 -0.21 11.40 0.66
CA LYS A 15 0.08 12.32 -0.44
C LYS A 15 1.17 13.33 -0.09
N LEU A 16 1.04 13.99 1.06
CA LEU A 16 2.04 14.98 1.50
C LEU A 16 3.39 14.32 1.78
N TRP A 17 3.37 13.14 2.41
CA TRP A 17 4.58 12.39 2.68
C TRP A 17 5.30 12.01 1.39
N MET A 18 4.58 11.53 0.38
CA MET A 18 5.16 11.19 -0.92
C MET A 18 5.73 12.42 -1.63
N THR A 19 5.03 13.55 -1.64
CA THR A 19 5.56 14.81 -2.19
C THR A 19 6.88 15.23 -1.53
N GLN A 20 7.04 15.02 -0.22
CA GLN A 20 8.26 15.38 0.52
C GLN A 20 9.44 14.44 0.26
N HIS A 21 9.18 13.20 -0.15
CA HIS A 21 10.22 12.15 -0.25
C HIS A 21 10.48 11.68 -1.69
N MET A 22 9.68 12.10 -2.67
CA MET A 22 9.91 11.78 -4.08
C MET A 22 10.91 12.74 -4.74
N PRO A 23 11.90 12.21 -5.50
CA PRO A 23 12.76 13.03 -6.35
C PRO A 23 11.92 13.85 -7.34
N GLY A 24 12.14 15.16 -7.44
CA GLY A 24 11.36 16.05 -8.32
C GLY A 24 10.12 16.68 -7.67
N GLY A 25 9.79 16.33 -6.43
CA GLY A 25 8.98 17.19 -5.54
C GLY A 25 7.48 17.27 -5.83
N THR A 26 6.88 16.31 -6.55
CA THR A 26 5.42 16.25 -6.67
C THR A 26 4.94 14.81 -6.87
N TYR A 27 4.09 14.32 -5.96
CA TYR A 27 3.34 13.08 -6.18
C TYR A 27 2.13 13.32 -7.08
N GLN A 28 2.13 12.68 -8.24
CA GLN A 28 1.07 12.70 -9.24
C GLN A 28 0.31 11.37 -9.19
N VAL A 29 -0.88 11.39 -8.60
CA VAL A 29 -1.71 10.19 -8.37
C VAL A 29 -1.90 9.36 -9.65
N MET A 30 -2.13 10.01 -10.79
CA MET A 30 -2.45 9.35 -12.06
C MET A 30 -1.27 8.59 -12.66
N THR A 31 -0.03 8.98 -12.36
CA THR A 31 1.19 8.37 -12.93
C THR A 31 1.93 7.53 -11.91
N ASP A 32 2.03 8.05 -10.68
CA ASP A 32 2.89 7.47 -9.67
C ASP A 32 2.21 6.33 -8.95
N GLN A 33 0.89 6.39 -8.72
CA GLN A 33 0.18 5.29 -8.06
C GLN A 33 0.24 3.99 -8.87
N PRO A 34 0.00 4.00 -10.20
CA PRO A 34 0.20 2.81 -11.04
C PRO A 34 1.65 2.30 -10.99
N ALA A 35 2.64 3.19 -11.10
CA ALA A 35 4.05 2.83 -11.03
C ALA A 35 4.42 2.16 -9.70
N PHE A 36 3.96 2.71 -8.56
CA PHE A 36 4.18 2.08 -7.25
C PHE A 36 3.49 0.73 -7.13
N SER A 37 2.28 0.58 -7.67
CA SER A 37 1.57 -0.69 -7.63
C SER A 37 2.21 -1.77 -8.51
N ALA A 38 2.98 -1.38 -9.53
CA ALA A 38 3.72 -2.32 -10.38
C ALA A 38 4.95 -2.92 -9.66
N GLU A 39 5.54 -2.17 -8.72
CA GLU A 39 6.76 -2.56 -7.99
C GLU A 39 6.46 -3.21 -6.63
N ILE A 40 5.19 -3.44 -6.29
CA ILE A 40 4.82 -3.98 -4.97
C ILE A 40 5.19 -5.46 -4.84
N ASP A 41 5.98 -5.80 -3.82
CA ASP A 41 6.20 -7.18 -3.41
C ASP A 41 4.97 -7.70 -2.65
N LEU A 42 4.18 -8.52 -3.35
CA LEU A 42 2.92 -9.06 -2.82
C LEU A 42 3.13 -10.06 -1.67
N ASP A 43 4.21 -10.83 -1.70
CA ASP A 43 4.50 -11.84 -0.68
C ASP A 43 4.92 -11.14 0.62
N GLN A 44 5.80 -10.14 0.52
CA GLN A 44 6.17 -9.31 1.65
C GLN A 44 4.97 -8.56 2.22
N ALA A 45 4.12 -7.97 1.36
CA ALA A 45 2.91 -7.27 1.80
C ALA A 45 1.94 -8.20 2.54
N HIS A 46 1.76 -9.43 2.04
CA HIS A 46 0.92 -10.43 2.68
C HIS A 46 1.50 -10.91 4.02
N ALA A 47 2.81 -11.11 4.12
CA ALA A 47 3.47 -11.49 5.37
C ALA A 47 3.44 -10.36 6.42
N GLY A 48 3.68 -9.12 6.00
CA GLY A 48 3.89 -7.97 6.90
C GLY A 48 2.63 -7.18 7.28
N SER A 49 1.56 -7.22 6.47
CA SER A 49 0.40 -6.35 6.66
C SER A 49 -0.90 -7.11 6.95
N ARG A 50 -1.45 -6.94 8.17
CA ARG A 50 -2.73 -7.55 8.57
C ARG A 50 -3.90 -7.06 7.70
N SER A 51 -3.95 -5.78 7.37
CA SER A 51 -5.02 -5.21 6.53
C SER A 51 -4.95 -5.74 5.10
N PHE A 52 -3.73 -5.95 4.58
CA PHE A 52 -3.54 -6.55 3.26
C PHE A 52 -4.02 -8.01 3.23
N ARG A 53 -3.67 -8.82 4.24
CA ARG A 53 -4.24 -10.19 4.37
C ARG A 53 -5.76 -10.19 4.42
N LYS A 54 -6.34 -9.27 5.19
CA LYS A 54 -7.80 -9.11 5.23
C LYS A 54 -8.34 -8.80 3.84
N LEU A 55 -7.78 -7.82 3.14
CA LEU A 55 -8.17 -7.46 1.77
C LEU A 55 -8.17 -8.68 0.84
N CYS A 56 -7.10 -9.49 0.84
CA CYS A 56 -7.02 -10.71 0.04
C CYS A 56 -8.12 -11.72 0.38
N SER A 57 -8.41 -11.92 1.67
CA SER A 57 -9.48 -12.82 2.12
C SER A 57 -10.86 -12.34 1.68
N GLU A 58 -11.13 -11.04 1.78
CA GLU A 58 -12.38 -10.44 1.30
C GLU A 58 -12.52 -10.61 -0.21
N PHE A 59 -11.45 -10.31 -0.97
CA PHE A 59 -11.45 -10.46 -2.42
C PHE A 59 -11.68 -11.90 -2.86
N ARG A 60 -11.04 -12.86 -2.20
CA ARG A 60 -11.27 -14.28 -2.49
C ARG A 60 -12.73 -14.67 -2.25
N ARG A 61 -13.34 -14.18 -1.17
CA ARG A 61 -14.75 -14.45 -0.88
C ARG A 61 -15.67 -13.85 -1.96
N GLU A 62 -15.43 -12.62 -2.39
CA GLU A 62 -16.27 -11.99 -3.42
C GLU A 62 -16.02 -12.61 -4.80
N ALA A 63 -14.79 -12.97 -5.16
CA ALA A 63 -14.50 -13.65 -6.42
C ALA A 63 -15.23 -15.01 -6.52
N LEU A 64 -15.40 -15.71 -5.40
CA LEU A 64 -16.19 -16.95 -5.32
C LEU A 64 -17.71 -16.72 -5.37
N ARG A 65 -18.17 -15.47 -5.27
CA ARG A 65 -19.59 -15.08 -5.38
C ARG A 65 -19.97 -14.56 -6.76
N LEU A 66 -18.99 -14.29 -7.62
CA LEU A 66 -19.26 -13.85 -8.98
C LEU A 66 -19.75 -15.04 -9.82
N PRO A 67 -20.85 -14.89 -10.59
CA PRO A 67 -21.26 -15.91 -11.55
C PRO A 67 -20.19 -16.07 -12.65
N ALA A 68 -20.06 -17.30 -13.14
CA ALA A 68 -19.12 -17.69 -14.19
C ALA A 68 -19.38 -16.99 -15.54
#